data_AF-W2KN54-F1
#
_entry.id   AF-W2KN54-F1
#
_cell.length_a   1.000
_cell.length_b   1.000
_cell.length_c   1.000
_cell.angle_alpha   90.00
_cell.angle_beta   90.00
_cell.angle_gamma   90.00
#
_symmetry.space_group_name_H-M   'P 1'
#
loop_
_entity.id
_entity.type
_entity.pdbx_description
1 polymer ?
#
loop_
_entity_poly.entity_id
_entity_poly.type
_entity_poly.pdbx_seq_one_letter_code
_entity_poly.pdbx_strand_id
1 'polypeptide(L)'
;MMRLKTRAKGNKYVGIDAQHGGGKLRLLNHSCNPCAHFHEDQTESEFTVVAVTTRDIFPGEEVTVSYGDKLWFICRCGWWGCQHRDLKHLNDFRSSP
;
A
#
# COMPACT_ATOMS: atom_id res chain seq x y z
N MET A 1 7.57 -1.60 -2.71
CA MET A 1 7.57 -0.72 -3.91
C MET A 1 6.14 -0.46 -4.35
N MET A 2 5.72 0.80 -4.39
CA MET A 2 4.42 1.16 -4.97
C MET A 2 4.57 1.35 -6.48
N ARG A 3 3.82 0.58 -7.27
CA ARG A 3 3.82 0.71 -8.73
C ARG A 3 2.75 1.71 -9.15
N LEU A 4 3.14 2.67 -9.95
CA LEU A 4 2.23 3.70 -10.45
C LEU A 4 1.39 3.15 -11.60
N LYS A 5 0.11 3.53 -11.62
CA LYS A 5 -0.84 3.24 -12.68
C LYS A 5 -0.57 4.13 -13.88
N THR A 6 -0.23 5.39 -13.65
CA THR A 6 0.09 6.36 -14.70
C THR A 6 1.44 6.02 -15.33
N ARG A 7 1.47 5.93 -16.66
CA ARG A 7 2.71 5.65 -17.39
C ARG A 7 3.53 6.94 -17.52
N ALA A 8 4.83 6.84 -17.25
CA ALA A 8 5.75 7.96 -17.45
C ALA A 8 6.05 8.16 -18.95
N LYS A 9 6.71 9.28 -19.28
CA LYS A 9 7.18 9.58 -20.65
C LYS A 9 7.96 8.39 -21.22
N GLY A 10 7.64 7.99 -22.45
CA GLY A 10 8.22 6.80 -23.09
C GLY A 10 7.53 5.49 -22.72
N ASN A 11 6.31 5.53 -22.18
CA ASN A 11 5.45 4.37 -21.95
C ASN A 11 5.99 3.38 -20.88
N LYS A 12 6.81 3.89 -19.95
CA LYS A 12 7.46 3.09 -18.91
C LYS A 12 6.63 3.09 -17.63
N TYR A 13 6.70 1.97 -16.90
CA TYR A 13 6.23 1.91 -15.52
C TYR A 13 7.29 2.50 -14.61
N VAL A 14 6.87 3.35 -13.69
CA VAL A 14 7.70 3.90 -12.62
C VAL A 14 7.12 3.43 -11.28
N GLY A 15 7.96 3.34 -10.27
CA GLY A 15 7.55 3.03 -8.91
C GLY A 15 8.31 3.88 -7.91
N ILE A 16 7.72 4.07 -6.74
CA ILE A 16 8.37 4.70 -5.60
C ILE A 16 8.87 3.60 -4.67
N ASP A 17 10.17 3.62 -4.38
CA ASP A 17 10.79 2.80 -3.36
C ASP A 17 11.13 3.66 -2.14
N ALA A 18 10.46 3.38 -1.03
CA ALA A 18 10.62 4.11 0.24
C ALA A 18 11.37 3.28 1.30
N GLN A 19 12.12 2.24 0.88
CA GLN A 19 12.87 1.37 1.78
C GLN A 19 13.85 2.17 2.64
N HIS A 20 14.66 3.03 2.02
CA HIS A 20 15.75 3.76 2.68
C HIS A 20 15.45 5.24 2.96
N GLY A 21 14.35 5.78 2.42
CA GLY A 21 13.96 7.18 2.62
C GLY A 21 12.51 7.43 2.21
N GLY A 22 11.84 8.35 2.90
CA GLY A 22 10.45 8.71 2.62
C GLY A 22 9.74 9.36 3.81
N GLY A 23 8.52 9.86 3.59
CA GLY A 23 7.67 10.41 4.64
C GLY A 23 6.91 9.33 5.44
N LYS A 24 5.98 9.75 6.31
CA LYS A 24 5.18 8.85 7.17
C LYS A 24 4.39 7.79 6.40
N LEU A 25 4.06 8.03 5.12
CA LEU A 25 3.36 7.08 4.26
C LEU A 25 4.04 5.70 4.19
N ARG A 26 5.38 5.64 4.35
CA ARG A 26 6.15 4.39 4.33
C ARG A 26 5.81 3.42 5.47
N LEU A 27 5.09 3.90 6.48
CA LEU A 27 4.70 3.13 7.67
C LEU A 27 3.27 2.61 7.62
N LEU A 28 2.47 3.01 6.62
CA LEU A 28 1.08 2.54 6.51
C LEU A 28 1.08 1.04 6.23
N ASN A 29 0.29 0.29 7.00
CA ASN A 29 0.14 -1.14 6.76
C ASN A 29 -0.95 -1.46 5.73
N HIS A 30 -0.91 -2.69 5.24
CA HIS A 30 -1.94 -3.21 4.37
C HIS A 30 -3.20 -3.64 5.14
N SER A 31 -4.37 -3.23 4.65
CA SER A 31 -5.66 -3.85 4.96
C SER A 31 -6.45 -4.17 3.68
N CYS A 32 -7.19 -5.29 3.70
CA CYS A 32 -8.17 -5.61 2.65
C CYS A 32 -9.45 -4.74 2.75
N ASN A 33 -9.67 -4.10 3.90
CA ASN A 33 -10.70 -3.09 4.11
C ASN A 33 -10.04 -1.83 4.69
N PRO A 34 -9.28 -1.09 3.86
CA PRO A 34 -8.48 0.04 4.33
C PRO A 34 -9.35 1.26 4.63
N CYS A 35 -8.83 2.17 5.46
CA CYS A 35 -9.47 3.48 5.70
C CYS A 35 -8.98 4.55 4.73
N ALA A 36 -7.90 4.30 3.99
CA ALA A 36 -7.31 5.22 3.04
C ALA A 36 -6.90 4.53 1.72
N HIS A 37 -6.86 5.32 0.65
CA HIS A 37 -6.41 4.89 -0.66
C HIS A 37 -5.27 5.77 -1.16
N PHE A 38 -4.36 5.18 -1.93
CA PHE A 38 -3.35 5.97 -2.63
C PHE A 38 -3.97 6.69 -3.82
N HIS A 39 -3.69 7.99 -3.92
CA HIS A 39 -3.98 8.82 -5.07
C HIS A 39 -2.68 9.33 -5.66
N GLU A 40 -2.55 9.14 -6.97
CA GLU A 40 -1.48 9.68 -7.77
C GLU A 40 -1.86 11.11 -8.13
N ASP A 41 -1.08 12.08 -7.68
CA ASP A 41 -1.23 13.49 -8.05
C ASP A 41 -0.04 13.89 -8.90
N GLN A 42 -0.33 14.35 -10.13
CA GLN A 42 0.67 14.72 -11.10
C GLN A 42 0.53 16.20 -11.42
N THR A 43 1.55 16.97 -11.05
CA THR A 43 1.75 18.32 -11.55
C THR A 43 2.66 18.28 -12.79
N GLU A 44 2.87 19.42 -13.43
CA GLU A 44 3.70 19.49 -14.64
C GLU A 44 5.16 19.05 -14.40
N SER A 45 5.67 19.25 -13.19
CA SER A 45 7.08 18.99 -12.83
C SER A 45 7.25 17.89 -11.78
N GLU A 46 6.21 17.56 -11.02
CA GLU A 46 6.31 16.62 -9.90
C GLU A 46 5.21 15.58 -9.94
N PHE A 47 5.58 14.38 -9.52
CA PHE A 47 4.63 13.29 -9.32
C PHE A 47 4.67 12.89 -7.85
N THR A 48 3.54 13.01 -7.18
CA THR A 48 3.39 12.75 -5.76
C THR A 48 2.32 11.67 -5.54
N VAL A 49 2.54 10.84 -4.53
CA VAL A 49 1.50 9.94 -4.02
C VAL A 49 1.05 10.44 -2.67
N VAL A 50 -0.26 10.61 -2.52
CA VAL A 50 -0.91 10.92 -1.25
C VAL A 50 -1.80 9.75 -0.81
N ALA A 51 -1.98 9.56 0.49
CA ALA A 51 -3.00 8.66 1.03
C ALA A 51 -4.20 9.50 1.47
N VAL A 52 -5.37 9.23 0.88
CA VAL A 52 -6.62 9.96 1.16
C VAL A 52 -7.56 9.03 1.90
N THR A 53 -8.09 9.49 3.03
CA THR A 53 -9.04 8.73 3.83
C THR A 53 -10.40 8.69 3.14
N THR A 54 -11.03 7.52 3.07
CA THR A 54 -12.33 7.31 2.40
C THR A 54 -13.49 7.12 3.38
N ARG A 55 -13.19 7.17 4.69
CA ARG A 55 -14.14 7.17 5.79
C ARG A 55 -13.54 7.87 7.00
N ASP A 56 -14.37 8.12 8.00
CA ASP A 56 -13.91 8.60 9.29
C ASP A 56 -12.92 7.62 9.94
N ILE A 57 -11.94 8.19 10.64
CA ILE A 57 -10.92 7.47 11.40
C ILE A 57 -11.03 7.90 12.84
N PHE A 58 -11.19 6.93 13.75
CA PHE A 58 -11.31 7.22 15.17
C PHE A 58 -9.93 7.40 15.83
N PRO A 59 -9.82 8.17 16.94
CA PRO A 59 -8.57 8.29 17.68
C PRO A 59 -8.01 6.92 18.08
N GLY A 60 -6.73 6.68 17.76
CA GLY A 60 -6.04 5.42 18.03
C GLY A 60 -6.27 4.32 16.98
N GLU A 61 -7.14 4.55 15.99
CA GLU A 61 -7.30 3.64 14.86
C GLU A 61 -6.08 3.70 13.93
N GLU A 62 -5.61 2.53 13.49
CA GLU A 62 -4.52 2.43 12.53
C GLU A 62 -4.94 2.90 11.14
N VAL A 63 -4.16 3.81 10.55
CA VAL A 63 -4.35 4.22 9.15
C VAL A 63 -3.78 3.15 8.23
N THR A 64 -4.63 2.53 7.42
CA THR A 64 -4.26 1.42 6.52
C THR A 64 -4.64 1.72 5.06
N VAL A 65 -3.91 1.08 4.14
CA VAL A 65 -4.10 1.19 2.68
C VAL A 65 -4.20 -0.19 2.04
N SER A 66 -4.68 -0.29 0.80
CA SER A 66 -4.56 -1.53 0.03
C SER A 66 -3.24 -1.56 -0.76
N TYR A 67 -2.50 -2.66 -0.64
CA TYR A 67 -1.32 -2.94 -1.46
C TYR A 67 -1.67 -3.74 -2.73
N GLY A 68 -2.95 -4.07 -2.91
CA GLY A 68 -3.42 -4.98 -3.96
C GLY A 68 -3.16 -6.45 -3.62
N ASP A 69 -3.45 -7.34 -4.58
CA ASP A 69 -3.52 -8.78 -4.33
C ASP A 69 -2.15 -9.49 -4.31
N LYS A 70 -1.09 -8.81 -4.76
CA LYS A 70 0.26 -9.37 -4.90
C LYS A 70 1.15 -8.92 -3.75
N LEU A 71 1.03 -9.62 -2.62
CA LEU A 71 1.81 -9.35 -1.41
C LEU A 71 3.05 -10.25 -1.33
N TRP A 72 4.14 -9.74 -0.77
CA TRP A 72 5.35 -10.52 -0.44
C TRP A 72 5.34 -11.04 1.01
N PHE A 73 4.20 -10.93 1.69
CA PHE A 73 3.96 -11.35 3.07
C PHE A 73 2.51 -11.81 3.21
N ILE A 74 2.18 -12.50 4.31
CA ILE A 74 0.83 -12.95 4.60
C ILE A 74 0.01 -11.79 5.19
N CYS A 75 -1.12 -11.46 4.56
CA CYS A 75 -2.01 -10.41 5.06
C CYS A 75 -2.64 -10.80 6.40
N ARG A 76 -2.34 -10.02 7.45
CA ARG A 76 -2.87 -10.19 8.81
C ARG A 76 -3.82 -9.06 9.24
N CYS A 77 -4.49 -8.40 8.28
CA CYS A 77 -5.33 -7.22 8.52
C CYS A 77 -6.55 -7.39 9.44
N GLY A 78 -6.80 -8.58 10.00
CA GLY A 78 -7.92 -8.81 10.93
C GLY A 78 -9.33 -8.79 10.34
N TRP A 79 -9.54 -8.22 9.15
CA TRP A 79 -10.88 -8.12 8.54
C TRP A 79 -11.47 -9.52 8.23
N TRP A 80 -12.72 -9.75 8.65
CA TRP A 80 -13.55 -10.84 8.10
C TRP A 80 -13.65 -10.59 6.58
N GLY A 81 -13.65 -11.52 5.66
CA GLY A 81 -13.66 -11.13 4.23
C GLY A 81 -12.33 -10.57 3.70
N CYS A 82 -11.25 -10.60 4.50
CA CYS A 82 -9.88 -10.49 3.99
C CYS A 82 -9.69 -11.40 2.76
N GLN A 83 -9.22 -10.80 1.66
CA GLN A 83 -9.04 -11.45 0.37
C GLN A 83 -8.00 -12.59 0.41
N HIS A 84 -7.16 -12.61 1.46
CA HIS A 84 -6.10 -13.60 1.67
C HIS A 84 -6.37 -14.49 2.89
N ARG A 85 -7.63 -14.61 3.34
CA ARG A 85 -8.00 -15.35 4.56
C ARG A 85 -7.44 -16.77 4.57
N ASP A 86 -7.47 -17.44 3.42
CA ASP A 86 -7.07 -18.84 3.30
C ASP A 86 -5.56 -19.04 3.51
N LEU A 87 -4.75 -17.98 3.39
CA LEU A 87 -3.29 -18.04 3.58
C LEU A 87 -2.85 -17.72 5.00
N LYS A 88 -3.76 -17.28 5.88
CA LYS A 88 -3.42 -16.77 7.23
C LYS A 88 -2.81 -17.80 8.18
N HIS A 89 -2.94 -19.09 7.86
CA HIS A 89 -2.38 -20.19 8.65
C HIS A 89 -0.89 -20.47 8.34
N LEU A 90 -0.35 -19.85 7.28
CA LEU A 90 1.04 -20.02 6.86
C LEU A 90 1.97 -19.04 7.62
N ASN A 91 3.28 -19.27 7.49
CA ASN A 91 4.31 -18.33 7.94
C ASN A 91 4.79 -17.48 6.77
N ASP A 92 5.21 -16.25 7.07
CA ASP A 92 5.76 -15.37 6.04
C ASP A 92 6.94 -16.06 5.35
N PHE A 93 6.95 -16.01 4.01
CA PHE A 93 8.08 -16.48 3.24
C PHE A 93 9.27 -15.60 3.59
N ARG A 94 10.19 -16.12 4.42
CA ARG A 94 11.51 -15.54 4.58
C ARG A 94 12.26 -15.81 3.29
N SER A 95 12.24 -14.85 2.36
CA SER A 95 13.32 -14.79 1.37
C SER A 95 14.60 -14.54 2.16
N SER A 96 15.50 -15.52 2.18
CA SER A 96 16.88 -15.33 2.63
C SER A 96 17.48 -14.11 1.93
N PRO A 97 18.32 -13.31 2.63
CA PRO A 97 18.95 -12.13 2.07
C PRO A 97 19.82 -12.45 0.85
#